data_AF-A0A7W9GNI2-F1
#
_entry.id   AF-A0A7W9GNI2-F1
#
_cell.length_a   1.000
_cell.length_b   1.000
_cell.length_c   1.000
_cell.angle_alpha   90.00
_cell.angle_beta   90.00
_cell.angle_gamma   90.00
#
_symmetry.space_group_name_H-M   'P 1'
#
loop_
_entity.id
_entity.type
_entity.pdbx_description
1 polymer ?
#
loop_
_entity_poly.entity_id
_entity_poly.type
_entity_poly.pdbx_seq_one_letter_code
_entity_poly.pdbx_strand_id
1 'polypeptide(L)'
;MPTLEEALAVVKDRAMVNLDKGWPFRDQEYDLLARTGTLRNAIFKSDAPVAEVEAFLARDPEILYTHVVGDGNASSIGTFTDATRPQAYELVFDRLTDPQIQPATVAGIREHARVWINTMWYGLAAGYTDERSLVDPADGWEPVVERHGASMIQTDDQDQLVDWLAAREAGRDWPAEPRPGTVRVQAEDYSIDGVGVGYSDQDAENRGGAAREYEGVDVCDNGGATVVCWIRGGEWIRYSADVRVPGRYAVTARVSSPYRPAGRFTLEFDDGGSLGPVDVRTTTGHNNFMTQPAGEIVLDRGTHHFTVRIDPDAYQNFNLDWLELTRIGSR
;
A
#
# COMPACT_ATOMS: atom_id res chain seq x y z
N MET A 1 -2.08 22.55 10.79
CA MET A 1 -0.88 22.06 10.07
C MET A 1 0.33 22.52 10.85
N PRO A 2 1.24 21.62 11.25
CA PRO A 2 2.47 22.03 11.92
C PRO A 2 3.41 22.73 10.93
N THR A 3 4.28 23.58 11.46
CA THR A 3 5.46 24.07 10.76
C THR A 3 6.55 22.99 10.71
N LEU A 4 7.54 23.14 9.82
CA LEU A 4 8.70 22.25 9.80
C LEU A 4 9.49 22.30 11.12
N GLU A 5 9.62 23.47 11.74
CA GLU A 5 10.29 23.61 13.05
C GLU A 5 9.59 22.82 14.16
N GLU A 6 8.26 22.86 14.21
CA GLU A 6 7.47 22.06 15.16
C GLU A 6 7.64 20.55 14.92
N ALA A 7 7.70 20.11 13.66
CA ALA A 7 7.97 18.71 13.34
C ALA A 7 9.38 18.28 13.75
N LEU A 8 10.40 19.12 13.47
CA LEU A 8 11.79 18.87 13.83
C LEU A 8 12.00 18.76 15.34
N ALA A 9 11.30 19.58 16.12
CA ALA A 9 11.33 19.51 17.58
C ALA A 9 10.86 18.16 18.13
N VAL A 10 9.92 17.49 17.45
CA VAL A 10 9.40 16.17 17.86
C VAL A 10 10.41 15.05 17.55
N VAL A 11 11.15 15.15 16.44
CA VAL A 11 11.97 14.06 15.89
C VAL A 11 13.48 14.15 16.18
N LYS A 12 13.97 15.27 16.72
CA LYS A 12 15.39 15.61 16.93
C LYS A 12 16.29 14.49 17.50
N ASP A 13 15.74 13.58 18.29
CA ASP A 13 16.48 12.45 18.88
C ASP A 13 15.79 11.09 18.65
N ARG A 14 14.87 11.02 17.69
CA ARG A 14 13.97 9.87 17.51
C ARG A 14 13.96 9.31 16.10
N ALA A 15 14.12 10.17 15.09
CA ALA A 15 14.01 9.77 13.71
C ALA A 15 14.84 10.68 12.79
N MET A 16 15.02 10.18 11.56
CA MET A 16 15.42 10.99 10.42
C MET A 16 14.19 11.51 9.68
N VAL A 17 14.33 12.61 8.96
CA VAL A 17 13.28 13.27 8.17
C VAL A 17 13.79 13.42 6.74
N ASN A 18 13.10 12.79 5.79
CA ASN A 18 13.31 13.03 4.37
C ASN A 18 12.56 14.30 3.94
N LEU A 19 13.26 15.30 3.40
CA LEU A 19 12.68 16.57 3.00
C LEU A 19 12.25 16.54 1.53
N ASP A 20 11.02 16.08 1.28
CA ASP A 20 10.43 16.06 -0.06
C ASP A 20 9.94 17.44 -0.51
N LYS A 21 10.08 17.73 -1.81
CA LYS A 21 9.79 19.05 -2.44
C LYS A 21 10.57 20.22 -1.84
N GLY A 22 11.57 19.94 -1.00
CA GLY A 22 12.37 20.94 -0.29
C GLY A 22 13.46 21.60 -1.13
N TRP A 23 13.89 20.98 -2.24
CA TRP A 23 15.06 21.45 -3.01
C TRP A 23 15.04 22.95 -3.42
N PRO A 24 13.90 23.53 -3.87
CA PRO A 24 13.82 24.97 -4.15
C PRO A 24 14.01 25.87 -2.91
N PHE A 25 13.82 25.32 -1.71
CA PHE A 25 13.91 25.98 -0.41
C PHE A 25 15.09 25.48 0.45
N ARG A 26 15.99 24.66 -0.12
CA ARG A 26 17.07 23.97 0.60
C ARG A 26 17.95 24.87 1.48
N ASP A 27 18.18 26.11 1.08
CA ASP A 27 18.96 27.07 1.88
C ASP A 27 18.20 27.50 3.14
N GLN A 28 16.88 27.70 3.02
CA GLN A 28 16.01 28.03 4.15
C GLN A 28 15.86 26.84 5.10
N GLU A 29 15.74 25.63 4.54
CA GLU A 29 15.71 24.38 5.29
C GLU A 29 17.03 24.17 6.03
N TYR A 30 18.18 24.32 5.35
CA TYR A 30 19.50 24.25 5.97
C TYR A 30 19.64 25.25 7.12
N ASP A 31 19.31 26.52 6.90
CA ASP A 31 19.43 27.55 7.94
C ASP A 31 18.52 27.25 9.15
N LEU A 32 17.34 26.66 8.92
CA LEU A 32 16.46 26.18 9.99
C LEU A 32 17.06 25.00 10.74
N LEU A 33 17.52 23.97 10.04
CA LEU A 33 18.12 22.76 10.61
C LEU A 33 19.38 23.06 11.42
N ALA A 34 20.24 23.95 10.91
CA ALA A 34 21.44 24.40 11.61
C ALA A 34 21.08 25.15 12.90
N ARG A 35 20.15 26.11 12.82
CA ARG A 35 19.71 26.88 14.00
C ARG A 35 19.01 26.01 15.05
N THR A 36 18.24 25.02 14.63
CA THR A 36 17.52 24.11 15.53
C THR A 36 18.39 22.93 15.98
N GLY A 37 19.61 22.78 15.44
CA GLY A 37 20.52 21.68 15.76
C GLY A 37 19.97 20.31 15.36
N THR A 38 19.27 20.24 14.23
CA THR A 38 18.66 19.01 13.68
C THR A 38 19.17 18.66 12.29
N LEU A 39 20.30 19.23 11.84
CA LEU A 39 20.88 18.94 10.52
C LEU A 39 21.13 17.44 10.32
N ARG A 40 21.74 16.77 11.30
CA ARG A 40 21.94 15.31 11.32
C ARG A 40 20.65 14.47 11.21
N ASN A 41 19.49 15.07 11.48
CA ASN A 41 18.20 14.39 11.41
C ASN A 41 17.59 14.51 10.02
N ALA A 42 18.05 15.41 9.15
CA ALA A 42 17.42 15.65 7.87
C ALA A 42 18.20 15.00 6.72
N ILE A 43 17.46 14.45 5.77
CA ILE A 43 17.96 14.02 4.47
C ILE A 43 17.39 14.98 3.45
N PHE A 44 18.26 15.75 2.81
CA PHE A 44 17.90 16.52 1.63
C PHE A 44 17.74 15.56 0.45
N LYS A 45 16.79 15.82 -0.44
CA LYS A 45 16.69 15.05 -1.68
C LYS A 45 16.29 15.90 -2.87
N SER A 46 16.75 15.48 -4.04
CA SER A 46 16.41 16.10 -5.32
C SER A 46 16.86 15.25 -6.50
N ASP A 47 16.33 15.55 -7.67
CA ASP A 47 16.78 15.07 -9.00
C ASP A 47 17.64 16.14 -9.72
N ALA A 48 18.08 17.17 -9.00
CA ALA A 48 18.77 18.33 -9.57
C ALA A 48 20.12 17.95 -10.20
N PRO A 49 20.65 18.77 -11.15
CA PRO A 49 21.94 18.50 -11.77
C PRO A 49 23.06 18.33 -10.75
N VAL A 50 23.90 17.31 -10.94
CA VAL A 50 24.96 16.92 -9.99
C VAL A 50 25.82 18.10 -9.54
N ALA A 51 26.27 18.95 -10.47
CA ALA A 51 27.09 20.12 -10.13
C ALA A 51 26.40 21.11 -9.19
N GLU A 52 25.08 21.28 -9.30
CA GLU A 52 24.30 22.12 -8.37
C GLU A 52 24.24 21.49 -6.97
N VAL A 53 24.02 20.18 -6.93
CA VAL A 53 23.99 19.42 -5.67
C VAL A 53 25.35 19.48 -4.99
N GLU A 54 26.45 19.20 -5.70
CA GLU A 54 27.79 19.23 -5.15
C GLU A 54 28.17 20.59 -4.57
N ALA A 55 27.76 21.68 -5.23
CA ALA A 55 27.96 23.03 -4.70
C ALA A 55 27.23 23.25 -3.36
N PHE A 56 26.04 22.67 -3.20
CA PHE A 56 25.29 22.72 -1.93
C PHE A 56 25.94 21.84 -0.85
N LEU A 57 26.32 20.60 -1.18
CA LEU A 57 26.94 19.67 -0.24
C LEU A 57 28.32 20.12 0.24
N ALA A 58 29.06 20.87 -0.59
CA ALA A 58 30.35 21.44 -0.21
C ALA A 58 30.25 22.50 0.92
N ARG A 59 29.05 23.01 1.21
CA ARG A 59 28.82 24.02 2.27
C ARG A 59 29.05 23.47 3.67
N ASP A 60 28.64 22.23 3.92
CA ASP A 60 28.71 21.60 5.23
C ASP A 60 28.75 20.07 5.09
N PRO A 61 29.82 19.39 5.55
CA PRO A 61 29.96 17.94 5.46
C PRO A 61 28.93 17.16 6.29
N GLU A 62 28.19 17.80 7.20
CA GLU A 62 27.10 17.15 7.96
C GLU A 62 25.81 17.00 7.14
N ILE A 63 25.72 17.61 5.96
CA ILE A 63 24.54 17.49 5.08
C ILE A 63 24.41 16.05 4.59
N LEU A 64 23.28 15.42 4.90
CA LEU A 64 22.90 14.13 4.32
C LEU A 64 22.02 14.35 3.08
N TYR A 65 22.31 13.61 2.02
CA TYR A 65 21.65 13.77 0.73
C TYR A 65 21.33 12.44 0.05
N THR A 66 20.14 12.41 -0.56
CA THR A 66 19.68 11.34 -1.45
C THR A 66 19.46 11.88 -2.85
N HIS A 67 20.08 11.26 -3.85
CA HIS A 67 19.87 11.65 -5.25
C HIS A 67 18.70 10.85 -5.83
N VAL A 68 17.70 11.54 -6.35
CA VAL A 68 16.54 10.92 -7.01
C VAL A 68 16.88 10.67 -8.47
N VAL A 69 16.71 9.44 -8.91
CA VAL A 69 17.08 9.00 -10.26
C VAL A 69 15.90 8.32 -10.94
N GLY A 70 15.51 8.84 -12.10
CA GLY A 70 14.59 8.22 -13.04
C GLY A 70 15.17 8.19 -14.46
N ASP A 71 14.32 7.94 -15.45
CA ASP A 71 14.74 7.74 -16.85
C ASP A 71 15.52 8.93 -17.42
N GLY A 72 15.17 10.15 -17.02
CA GLY A 72 15.76 11.39 -17.55
C GLY A 72 17.17 11.68 -17.05
N ASN A 73 17.60 11.07 -15.94
CA ASN A 73 18.87 11.38 -15.29
C ASN A 73 19.64 10.14 -14.83
N ALA A 74 19.35 8.94 -15.34
CA ALA A 74 20.06 7.71 -14.98
C ALA A 74 21.59 7.79 -15.16
N SER A 75 22.07 8.59 -16.12
CA SER A 75 23.50 8.84 -16.34
C SER A 75 24.18 9.64 -15.24
N SER A 76 23.45 10.19 -14.27
CA SER A 76 24.00 10.87 -13.09
C SER A 76 24.64 9.89 -12.10
N ILE A 77 24.25 8.61 -12.12
CA ILE A 77 24.75 7.60 -11.18
C ILE A 77 26.27 7.47 -11.34
N GLY A 78 26.99 7.62 -10.22
CA GLY A 78 28.45 7.51 -10.20
C GLY A 78 29.20 8.73 -10.72
N THR A 79 28.52 9.84 -11.02
CA THR A 79 29.18 11.08 -11.49
C THR A 79 29.54 12.06 -10.38
N PHE A 80 29.02 11.85 -9.16
CA PHE A 80 29.41 12.61 -7.97
C PHE A 80 30.87 12.34 -7.59
N THR A 81 31.57 13.36 -7.10
CA THR A 81 32.90 13.18 -6.51
C THR A 81 32.83 12.43 -5.18
N ASP A 82 33.96 11.87 -4.76
CA ASP A 82 34.06 11.14 -3.48
C ASP A 82 33.70 12.02 -2.27
N ALA A 83 33.92 13.34 -2.35
CA ALA A 83 33.65 14.28 -1.26
C ALA A 83 32.16 14.62 -1.09
N THR A 84 31.36 14.44 -2.15
CA THR A 84 29.96 14.87 -2.23
C THR A 84 29.04 13.70 -2.60
N ARG A 85 29.52 12.47 -2.39
CA ARG A 85 28.79 11.26 -2.74
C ARG A 85 27.48 11.17 -1.95
N PRO A 86 26.32 10.93 -2.60
CA PRO A 86 25.05 10.73 -1.91
C PRO A 86 25.09 9.54 -0.95
N GLN A 87 24.39 9.63 0.18
CA GLN A 87 24.24 8.51 1.11
C GLN A 87 23.27 7.46 0.56
N ALA A 88 22.32 7.87 -0.30
CA ALA A 88 21.41 6.98 -0.99
C ALA A 88 21.10 7.47 -2.41
N TYR A 89 20.67 6.54 -3.25
CA TYR A 89 20.00 6.84 -4.51
C TYR A 89 18.55 6.36 -4.43
N GLU A 90 17.60 7.28 -4.60
CA GLU A 90 16.17 6.98 -4.73
C GLU A 90 15.89 6.63 -6.19
N LEU A 91 15.72 5.35 -6.47
CA LEU A 91 15.53 4.83 -7.83
C LEU A 91 14.04 4.76 -8.13
N VAL A 92 13.60 5.55 -9.11
CA VAL A 92 12.25 5.53 -9.67
C VAL A 92 12.31 4.86 -11.04
N PHE A 93 11.52 3.82 -11.25
CA PHE A 93 11.54 3.05 -12.49
C PHE A 93 10.16 2.48 -12.81
N ASP A 94 9.78 2.51 -14.08
CA ASP A 94 8.50 1.95 -14.56
C ASP A 94 8.68 0.63 -15.29
N ARG A 95 9.92 0.33 -15.74
CA ARG A 95 10.26 -0.90 -16.44
C ARG A 95 11.53 -1.51 -15.86
N LEU A 96 11.55 -2.83 -15.82
CA LEU A 96 12.74 -3.59 -15.40
C LEU A 96 13.89 -3.52 -16.41
N THR A 97 13.66 -2.90 -17.57
CA THR A 97 14.68 -2.58 -18.59
C THR A 97 15.35 -1.23 -18.34
N ASP A 98 14.90 -0.44 -17.37
CA ASP A 98 15.41 0.90 -17.15
C ASP A 98 16.86 0.86 -16.63
N PRO A 99 17.74 1.76 -17.11
CA PRO A 99 19.17 1.71 -16.83
C PRO A 99 19.50 1.83 -15.34
N GLN A 100 18.73 2.62 -14.59
CA GLN A 100 18.95 2.90 -13.17
C GLN A 100 18.73 1.67 -12.27
N ILE A 101 17.95 0.68 -12.70
CA ILE A 101 17.61 -0.51 -11.92
C ILE A 101 18.31 -1.79 -12.42
N GLN A 102 19.21 -1.67 -13.41
CA GLN A 102 19.96 -2.82 -13.91
C GLN A 102 20.89 -3.39 -12.83
N PRO A 103 21.10 -4.73 -12.77
CA PRO A 103 21.88 -5.37 -11.72
C PRO A 103 23.29 -4.80 -11.52
N ALA A 104 24.00 -4.47 -12.61
CA ALA A 104 25.33 -3.87 -12.54
C ALA A 104 25.30 -2.44 -11.95
N THR A 105 24.31 -1.64 -12.34
CA THR A 105 24.09 -0.29 -11.80
C THR A 105 23.82 -0.35 -10.30
N VAL A 106 22.88 -1.20 -9.89
CA VAL A 106 22.51 -1.42 -8.47
C VAL A 106 23.71 -1.93 -7.67
N ALA A 107 24.48 -2.88 -8.20
CA ALA A 107 25.69 -3.37 -7.54
C ALA A 107 26.71 -2.25 -7.30
N GLY A 108 26.97 -1.40 -8.32
CA GLY A 108 27.86 -0.25 -8.18
C GLY A 108 27.39 0.79 -7.16
N ILE A 109 26.08 1.07 -7.09
CA ILE A 109 25.51 1.93 -6.04
C ILE A 109 25.81 1.33 -4.65
N ARG A 110 25.54 0.03 -4.47
CA ARG A 110 25.65 -0.65 -3.18
C ARG A 110 27.08 -0.77 -2.64
N GLU A 111 28.10 -0.55 -3.47
CA GLU A 111 29.48 -0.46 -2.99
C GLU A 111 29.68 0.72 -2.04
N HIS A 112 28.87 1.78 -2.17
CA HIS A 112 29.15 3.08 -1.55
C HIS A 112 27.94 3.85 -1.03
N ALA A 113 26.72 3.48 -1.41
CA ALA A 113 25.49 4.16 -1.05
C ALA A 113 24.33 3.16 -0.83
N ARG A 114 23.26 3.62 -0.20
CA ARG A 114 22.01 2.86 -0.07
C ARG A 114 21.21 2.93 -1.36
N VAL A 115 20.47 1.86 -1.63
CA VAL A 115 19.44 1.82 -2.66
C VAL A 115 18.10 2.08 -1.99
N TRP A 116 17.47 3.18 -2.34
CA TRP A 116 16.15 3.58 -1.88
C TRP A 116 15.12 3.28 -2.97
N ILE A 117 14.07 2.53 -2.65
CA ILE A 117 12.94 2.26 -3.56
C ILE A 117 11.63 2.64 -2.87
N ASN A 118 10.72 3.26 -3.61
CA ASN A 118 9.39 3.59 -3.10
C ASN A 118 8.38 2.53 -3.57
N THR A 119 7.58 2.00 -2.65
CA THR A 119 6.58 0.94 -2.92
C THR A 119 5.14 1.41 -2.75
N MET A 120 4.91 2.69 -2.50
CA MET A 120 3.59 3.20 -2.13
C MET A 120 2.51 3.03 -3.22
N TRP A 121 2.85 3.17 -4.51
CA TRP A 121 1.87 3.06 -5.62
C TRP A 121 2.54 2.84 -6.99
N TYR A 122 1.73 2.63 -8.03
CA TYR A 122 2.20 2.39 -9.40
C TYR A 122 3.04 3.52 -9.99
N GLY A 123 4.04 3.14 -10.78
CA GLY A 123 4.96 4.05 -11.47
C GLY A 123 6.20 4.42 -10.65
N LEU A 124 6.34 3.91 -9.42
CA LEU A 124 7.53 4.13 -8.61
C LEU A 124 8.54 2.97 -8.67
N ALA A 125 8.08 1.74 -8.85
CA ALA A 125 8.91 0.53 -8.82
C ALA A 125 8.40 -0.61 -9.73
N ALA A 126 8.17 -0.36 -11.02
CA ALA A 126 7.76 -1.35 -12.04
C ALA A 126 6.64 -2.34 -11.64
N GLY A 127 5.71 -1.88 -10.80
CA GLY A 127 4.58 -2.66 -10.32
C GLY A 127 4.69 -3.20 -8.90
N TYR A 128 5.87 -3.14 -8.28
CA TYR A 128 6.08 -3.58 -6.89
C TYR A 128 5.48 -2.55 -5.91
N THR A 129 4.20 -2.72 -5.59
CA THR A 129 3.48 -1.83 -4.67
C THR A 129 3.23 -2.46 -3.31
N ASP A 130 2.90 -1.63 -2.32
CA ASP A 130 2.49 -2.07 -0.99
C ASP A 130 1.24 -2.94 -1.10
N GLU A 131 0.24 -2.54 -1.90
CA GLU A 131 -0.98 -3.31 -2.11
C GLU A 131 -0.71 -4.73 -2.63
N ARG A 132 0.20 -4.89 -3.60
CA ARG A 132 0.61 -6.23 -4.05
C ARG A 132 1.31 -7.01 -2.94
N SER A 133 2.17 -6.33 -2.19
CA SER A 133 2.94 -6.92 -1.09
C SER A 133 2.06 -7.43 0.06
N LEU A 134 0.93 -6.76 0.32
CA LEU A 134 -0.05 -7.16 1.33
C LEU A 134 -0.82 -8.44 0.96
N VAL A 135 -0.91 -8.75 -0.33
CA VAL A 135 -1.50 -9.99 -0.85
C VAL A 135 -0.44 -11.09 -0.86
N ASP A 136 0.66 -10.84 -1.58
CA ASP A 136 1.80 -11.74 -1.67
C ASP A 136 3.10 -10.92 -1.77
N PRO A 137 3.99 -10.98 -0.77
CA PRO A 137 5.27 -10.28 -0.83
C PRO A 137 6.12 -10.61 -2.06
N ALA A 138 5.98 -11.80 -2.65
CA ALA A 138 6.66 -12.21 -3.88
C ALA A 138 6.32 -11.30 -5.08
N ASP A 139 5.17 -10.63 -5.02
CA ASP A 139 4.68 -9.71 -6.04
C ASP A 139 5.02 -8.24 -5.75
N GLY A 140 5.73 -7.95 -4.67
CA GLY A 140 6.03 -6.59 -4.23
C GLY A 140 7.35 -6.46 -3.46
N TRP A 141 7.30 -6.40 -2.13
CA TRP A 141 8.46 -6.14 -1.28
C TRP A 141 9.62 -7.13 -1.45
N GLU A 142 9.35 -8.41 -1.72
CA GLU A 142 10.39 -9.43 -1.83
C GLU A 142 11.34 -9.16 -3.02
N PRO A 143 10.88 -9.02 -4.28
CA PRO A 143 11.74 -8.59 -5.38
C PRO A 143 12.46 -7.26 -5.11
N VAL A 144 11.80 -6.29 -4.46
CA VAL A 144 12.42 -4.99 -4.13
C VAL A 144 13.66 -5.19 -3.25
N VAL A 145 13.60 -6.07 -2.26
CA VAL A 145 14.73 -6.39 -1.39
C VAL A 145 15.74 -7.31 -2.09
N GLU A 146 15.28 -8.44 -2.63
CA GLU A 146 16.15 -9.54 -3.02
C GLU A 146 16.76 -9.37 -4.41
N ARG A 147 15.93 -8.95 -5.37
CA ARG A 147 16.35 -8.73 -6.75
C ARG A 147 16.97 -7.36 -6.94
N HIS A 148 16.35 -6.33 -6.36
CA HIS A 148 16.74 -4.93 -6.58
C HIS A 148 17.64 -4.36 -5.48
N GLY A 149 17.95 -5.15 -4.45
CA GLY A 149 18.95 -4.80 -3.45
C GLY A 149 18.59 -3.57 -2.63
N ALA A 150 17.30 -3.25 -2.51
CA ALA A 150 16.83 -2.13 -1.69
C ALA A 150 17.34 -2.31 -0.25
N SER A 151 17.87 -1.22 0.29
CA SER A 151 18.28 -1.11 1.70
C SER A 151 17.60 0.05 2.42
N MET A 152 16.77 0.80 1.70
CA MET A 152 15.80 1.76 2.20
C MET A 152 14.52 1.59 1.37
N ILE A 153 13.36 1.55 2.04
CA ILE A 153 12.06 1.45 1.39
C ILE A 153 11.17 2.55 1.96
N GLN A 154 10.51 3.33 1.09
CA GLN A 154 9.42 4.23 1.48
C GLN A 154 8.09 3.56 1.17
N THR A 155 7.25 3.42 2.18
CA THR A 155 5.99 2.65 2.16
C THR A 155 4.90 3.41 2.91
N ASP A 156 3.64 3.21 2.50
CA ASP A 156 2.46 3.64 3.24
C ASP A 156 2.03 2.62 4.30
N ASP A 157 2.58 1.40 4.28
CA ASP A 157 2.25 0.26 5.15
C ASP A 157 3.43 -0.12 6.07
N GLN A 158 3.87 0.84 6.90
CA GLN A 158 5.13 0.71 7.67
C GLN A 158 5.12 -0.47 8.65
N ASP A 159 4.02 -0.67 9.38
CA ASP A 159 3.89 -1.77 10.35
C ASP A 159 3.95 -3.13 9.64
N GLN A 160 3.29 -3.26 8.49
CA GLN A 160 3.25 -4.50 7.72
C GLN A 160 4.61 -4.80 7.09
N LEU A 161 5.30 -3.79 6.56
CA LEU A 161 6.66 -3.95 6.04
C LEU A 161 7.62 -4.41 7.16
N VAL A 162 7.55 -3.81 8.35
CA VAL A 162 8.37 -4.19 9.50
C VAL A 162 8.09 -5.64 9.93
N ASP A 163 6.82 -6.01 10.03
CA ASP A 163 6.42 -7.37 10.38
C ASP A 163 6.89 -8.40 9.34
N TRP A 164 6.76 -8.07 8.04
CA TRP A 164 7.22 -8.92 6.95
C TRP A 164 8.75 -9.11 7.00
N LEU A 165 9.52 -8.03 7.16
CA LEU A 165 10.97 -8.09 7.27
C LEU A 165 11.41 -8.98 8.45
N ALA A 166 10.74 -8.87 9.61
CA ALA A 166 11.03 -9.69 10.78
C ALA A 166 10.65 -11.18 10.59
N ALA A 167 9.54 -11.46 9.90
CA ALA A 167 9.15 -12.82 9.55
C ALA A 167 10.14 -13.46 8.57
N ARG A 168 10.54 -12.71 7.54
CA ARG A 168 11.55 -13.11 6.55
C ARG A 168 12.89 -13.43 7.22
N GLU A 169 13.39 -12.58 8.12
CA GLU A 169 14.64 -12.83 8.85
C GLU A 169 14.55 -14.09 9.73
N ALA A 170 13.38 -14.36 10.29
CA ALA A 170 13.11 -15.55 11.10
C ALA A 170 12.81 -16.82 10.27
N GLY A 171 12.74 -16.74 8.94
CA GLY A 171 12.36 -17.86 8.07
C GLY A 171 10.91 -18.33 8.29
N ARG A 172 10.00 -17.40 8.60
CA ARG A 172 8.57 -17.67 8.80
C ARG A 172 7.74 -17.10 7.67
N ASP A 173 6.61 -17.75 7.38
CA ASP A 173 5.63 -17.25 6.42
C ASP A 173 5.02 -15.92 6.89
N TRP A 174 4.73 -15.04 5.94
CA TRP A 174 4.06 -13.76 6.18
C TRP A 174 3.09 -13.40 5.03
N PRO A 175 1.88 -12.89 5.34
CA PRO A 175 1.30 -12.90 6.68
C PRO A 175 1.17 -14.36 7.14
N ALA A 176 1.32 -14.62 8.45
CA ALA A 176 1.18 -15.96 8.98
C ALA A 176 -0.30 -16.36 8.90
N GLU A 177 -0.75 -16.79 7.72
CA GLU A 177 -2.16 -17.06 7.47
C GLU A 177 -2.55 -18.51 7.84
N PRO A 178 -3.74 -18.69 8.45
CA PRO A 178 -4.62 -17.63 8.92
C PRO A 178 -4.02 -16.94 10.16
N ARG A 179 -4.04 -15.60 10.20
CA ARG A 179 -3.72 -14.88 11.45
C ARG A 179 -4.60 -15.48 12.56
N PRO A 180 -4.06 -15.85 13.74
CA PRO A 180 -4.85 -16.58 14.72
C PRO A 180 -6.14 -15.83 15.11
N GLY A 181 -7.29 -16.45 14.81
CA GLY A 181 -8.60 -15.87 15.09
C GLY A 181 -9.15 -14.95 14.00
N THR A 182 -8.47 -14.80 12.87
CA THR A 182 -8.91 -13.99 11.73
C THR A 182 -9.27 -14.88 10.54
N VAL A 183 -10.29 -14.47 9.78
CA VAL A 183 -10.62 -15.01 8.46
C VAL A 183 -10.74 -13.84 7.50
N ARG A 184 -9.87 -13.78 6.49
CA ARG A 184 -9.96 -12.81 5.41
C ARG A 184 -10.63 -13.43 4.19
N VAL A 185 -11.54 -12.69 3.59
CA VAL A 185 -12.26 -13.03 2.35
C VAL A 185 -11.98 -11.91 1.36
N GLN A 186 -11.16 -12.19 0.35
CA GLN A 186 -10.90 -11.26 -0.75
C GLN A 186 -12.18 -11.03 -1.55
N ALA A 187 -12.41 -9.80 -2.00
CA ALA A 187 -13.66 -9.46 -2.68
C ALA A 187 -13.73 -10.08 -4.09
N GLU A 188 -12.59 -10.27 -4.73
CA GLU A 188 -12.45 -10.97 -6.02
C GLU A 188 -12.58 -12.49 -5.91
N ASP A 189 -12.41 -13.06 -4.70
CA ASP A 189 -12.54 -14.51 -4.42
C ASP A 189 -14.01 -14.91 -4.13
N TYR A 190 -14.95 -14.34 -4.88
CA TYR A 190 -16.38 -14.68 -4.80
C TYR A 190 -16.69 -16.10 -5.32
N SER A 191 -17.90 -16.59 -5.11
CA SER A 191 -18.31 -17.93 -5.55
C SER A 191 -18.12 -18.14 -7.05
N ILE A 192 -17.68 -19.34 -7.44
CA ILE A 192 -17.53 -19.80 -8.82
C ILE A 192 -18.80 -20.46 -9.37
N ASP A 193 -19.92 -20.42 -8.64
CA ASP A 193 -21.19 -21.05 -9.04
C ASP A 193 -21.90 -20.31 -10.19
N GLY A 194 -21.34 -19.17 -10.62
CA GLY A 194 -21.77 -18.41 -11.79
C GLY A 194 -22.97 -17.49 -11.56
N VAL A 195 -23.42 -16.87 -12.66
CA VAL A 195 -24.47 -15.84 -12.62
C VAL A 195 -25.80 -16.40 -12.09
N GLY A 196 -26.45 -15.64 -11.21
CA GLY A 196 -27.71 -16.01 -10.56
C GLY A 196 -27.58 -17.00 -9.38
N VAL A 197 -26.38 -17.53 -9.11
CA VAL A 197 -26.11 -18.42 -7.97
C VAL A 197 -24.97 -17.89 -7.09
N GLY A 198 -23.81 -17.65 -7.69
CA GLY A 198 -22.63 -17.10 -7.03
C GLY A 198 -22.62 -15.56 -6.99
N TYR A 199 -23.22 -14.91 -7.98
CA TYR A 199 -23.33 -13.45 -8.03
C TYR A 199 -24.44 -13.01 -8.98
N SER A 200 -24.82 -11.74 -8.90
CA SER A 200 -25.61 -11.02 -9.89
C SER A 200 -24.99 -9.66 -10.09
N ASP A 201 -24.56 -9.41 -11.33
CA ASP A 201 -24.04 -8.12 -11.80
C ASP A 201 -25.00 -7.56 -12.86
N GLN A 202 -25.04 -6.24 -13.04
CA GLN A 202 -25.85 -5.61 -14.08
C GLN A 202 -25.24 -5.74 -15.48
N ASP A 203 -23.93 -5.98 -15.55
CA ASP A 203 -23.20 -6.27 -16.77
C ASP A 203 -22.92 -7.78 -16.91
N ALA A 204 -22.78 -8.25 -18.15
CA ALA A 204 -22.46 -9.66 -18.41
C ALA A 204 -20.95 -9.94 -18.44
N GLU A 205 -20.15 -8.89 -18.53
CA GLU A 205 -18.69 -8.92 -18.69
C GLU A 205 -18.08 -8.14 -17.53
N ASN A 206 -17.00 -8.65 -16.93
CA ASN A 206 -16.14 -7.85 -16.05
C ASN A 206 -15.54 -6.70 -16.86
N ARG A 207 -16.07 -5.50 -16.62
CA ARG A 207 -15.64 -4.29 -17.30
C ARG A 207 -14.36 -3.73 -16.66
N GLY A 208 -14.07 -4.04 -15.40
CA GLY A 208 -12.88 -3.60 -14.68
C GLY A 208 -11.58 -4.24 -15.21
N GLY A 209 -11.70 -5.43 -15.80
CA GLY A 209 -10.65 -6.05 -16.62
C GLY A 209 -9.44 -6.59 -15.85
N ALA A 210 -9.52 -6.70 -14.53
CA ALA A 210 -8.52 -7.36 -13.69
C ALA A 210 -9.15 -8.55 -12.99
N ALA A 211 -8.43 -9.68 -12.90
CA ALA A 211 -8.86 -10.94 -12.29
C ALA A 211 -10.24 -11.47 -12.78
N ARG A 212 -10.38 -12.79 -12.93
CA ARG A 212 -11.66 -13.41 -13.33
C ARG A 212 -12.33 -12.75 -14.55
N GLU A 213 -11.51 -12.34 -15.54
CA GLU A 213 -11.92 -11.54 -16.72
C GLU A 213 -13.07 -12.16 -17.56
N TYR A 214 -13.34 -13.45 -17.37
CA TYR A 214 -14.37 -14.20 -18.08
C TYR A 214 -15.66 -14.40 -17.27
N GLU A 215 -15.80 -13.68 -16.17
CA GLU A 215 -17.01 -13.64 -15.33
C GLU A 215 -17.63 -12.24 -15.33
N GLY A 216 -18.80 -12.09 -14.72
CA GLY A 216 -19.60 -10.86 -14.81
C GLY A 216 -19.34 -9.82 -13.73
N VAL A 217 -18.76 -10.16 -12.58
CA VAL A 217 -18.47 -9.17 -11.52
C VAL A 217 -17.36 -8.25 -11.98
N ASP A 218 -17.58 -6.95 -11.87
CA ASP A 218 -16.58 -5.93 -12.17
C ASP A 218 -15.44 -5.96 -11.13
N VAL A 219 -14.23 -6.33 -11.59
CA VAL A 219 -13.02 -6.39 -10.76
C VAL A 219 -11.91 -5.54 -11.40
N CYS A 220 -11.34 -4.64 -10.61
CA CYS A 220 -10.36 -3.64 -11.03
C CYS A 220 -9.01 -3.84 -10.31
N ASP A 221 -7.93 -3.44 -10.97
CA ASP A 221 -6.63 -3.20 -10.33
C ASP A 221 -6.49 -1.70 -10.01
N ASN A 222 -6.50 -1.38 -8.72
CA ASN A 222 -6.36 -0.02 -8.20
C ASN A 222 -5.02 0.14 -7.48
N GLY A 223 -3.93 0.26 -8.23
CA GLY A 223 -2.62 0.51 -7.62
C GLY A 223 -1.93 -0.75 -7.06
N GLY A 224 -2.35 -1.93 -7.51
CA GLY A 224 -1.92 -3.23 -7.00
C GLY A 224 -2.97 -3.90 -6.10
N ALA A 225 -4.00 -3.16 -5.66
CA ALA A 225 -5.15 -3.74 -4.96
C ALA A 225 -6.13 -4.28 -6.00
N THR A 226 -6.41 -5.58 -5.95
CA THR A 226 -7.46 -6.21 -6.75
C THR A 226 -8.77 -6.05 -5.99
N VAL A 227 -9.75 -5.37 -6.59
CA VAL A 227 -10.97 -4.98 -5.87
C VAL A 227 -12.20 -5.21 -6.70
N VAL A 228 -13.33 -5.52 -6.06
CA VAL A 228 -14.63 -5.37 -6.69
C VAL A 228 -14.92 -3.88 -6.84
N CYS A 229 -15.16 -3.47 -8.08
CA CYS A 229 -15.37 -2.08 -8.48
C CYS A 229 -16.69 -1.95 -9.23
N TRP A 230 -17.03 -0.71 -9.61
CA TRP A 230 -18.23 -0.39 -10.42
C TRP A 230 -19.55 -0.96 -9.91
N ILE A 231 -19.58 -1.25 -8.61
CA ILE A 231 -20.71 -1.76 -7.84
C ILE A 231 -21.95 -0.88 -8.03
N ARG A 232 -23.07 -1.49 -8.41
CA ARG A 232 -24.37 -0.84 -8.62
C ARG A 232 -25.46 -1.35 -7.70
N GLY A 233 -26.46 -0.50 -7.48
CA GLY A 233 -27.63 -0.83 -6.68
C GLY A 233 -28.32 -2.11 -7.16
N GLY A 234 -28.62 -3.02 -6.24
CA GLY A 234 -29.33 -4.28 -6.52
C GLY A 234 -28.43 -5.46 -6.90
N GLU A 235 -27.14 -5.23 -7.11
CA GLU A 235 -26.16 -6.30 -7.29
C GLU A 235 -25.96 -7.08 -5.99
N TRP A 236 -25.48 -8.32 -6.13
CA TRP A 236 -25.11 -9.14 -4.99
C TRP A 236 -24.03 -10.13 -5.34
N ILE A 237 -23.15 -10.41 -4.37
CA ILE A 237 -22.00 -11.28 -4.56
C ILE A 237 -21.92 -12.24 -3.37
N ARG A 238 -21.78 -13.54 -3.65
CA ARG A 238 -21.76 -14.61 -2.63
C ARG A 238 -20.33 -15.05 -2.37
N TYR A 239 -20.04 -15.29 -1.09
CA TYR A 239 -18.75 -15.68 -0.58
C TYR A 239 -18.86 -16.86 0.38
N SER A 240 -17.71 -17.42 0.75
CA SER A 240 -17.58 -18.39 1.83
C SER A 240 -16.47 -17.98 2.79
N ALA A 241 -16.67 -18.20 4.09
CA ALA A 241 -15.67 -18.01 5.14
C ALA A 241 -15.47 -19.31 5.93
N ASP A 242 -14.23 -19.78 5.99
CA ASP A 242 -13.87 -20.99 6.75
C ASP A 242 -13.46 -20.66 8.20
N VAL A 243 -14.41 -20.82 9.12
CA VAL A 243 -14.23 -20.52 10.53
C VAL A 243 -13.62 -21.71 11.26
N ARG A 244 -12.37 -21.58 11.72
CA ARG A 244 -11.66 -22.65 12.46
C ARG A 244 -12.02 -22.70 13.94
N VAL A 245 -12.33 -21.56 14.55
CA VAL A 245 -12.60 -21.44 16.00
C VAL A 245 -13.97 -20.78 16.19
N PRO A 246 -14.94 -21.41 16.85
CA PRO A 246 -16.24 -20.78 17.05
C PRO A 246 -16.13 -19.57 17.99
N GLY A 247 -17.01 -18.59 17.81
CA GLY A 247 -17.03 -17.42 18.68
C GLY A 247 -17.76 -16.22 18.08
N ARG A 248 -17.57 -15.09 18.74
CA ARG A 248 -18.01 -13.78 18.27
C ARG A 248 -16.91 -13.14 17.44
N TYR A 249 -17.28 -12.61 16.27
CA TYR A 249 -16.41 -12.04 15.28
C TYR A 249 -16.81 -10.58 15.01
N ALA A 250 -15.86 -9.66 15.09
CA ALA A 250 -15.99 -8.33 14.52
C ALA A 250 -15.69 -8.42 13.02
N VAL A 251 -16.58 -7.89 12.20
CA VAL A 251 -16.42 -7.85 10.75
C VAL A 251 -16.00 -6.44 10.34
N THR A 252 -14.96 -6.36 9.53
CA THR A 252 -14.48 -5.10 8.92
C THR A 252 -14.40 -5.25 7.41
N ALA A 253 -14.78 -4.21 6.68
CA ALA A 253 -14.61 -4.13 5.24
C ALA A 253 -13.48 -3.14 4.90
N ARG A 254 -12.54 -3.53 4.06
CA ARG A 254 -11.60 -2.60 3.44
C ARG A 254 -12.23 -2.07 2.16
N VAL A 255 -12.46 -0.77 2.11
CA VAL A 255 -13.24 -0.10 1.07
C VAL A 255 -12.59 1.21 0.66
N SER A 256 -12.93 1.72 -0.52
CA SER A 256 -12.52 3.05 -0.97
C SER A 256 -13.63 3.80 -1.70
N SER A 257 -13.69 5.13 -1.55
CA SER A 257 -14.63 5.99 -2.27
C SER A 257 -14.26 7.48 -2.13
N PRO A 258 -14.34 8.28 -3.20
CA PRO A 258 -14.24 9.74 -3.10
C PRO A 258 -15.55 10.45 -2.72
N TYR A 259 -16.68 9.73 -2.57
CA TYR A 259 -18.02 10.32 -2.48
C TYR A 259 -18.65 10.28 -1.07
N ARG A 260 -19.52 11.26 -0.76
CA ARG A 260 -20.40 11.26 0.42
C ARG A 260 -21.85 11.59 -0.02
N PRO A 261 -22.83 10.68 0.13
CA PRO A 261 -22.67 9.27 0.55
C PRO A 261 -21.87 8.47 -0.48
N ALA A 262 -21.16 7.42 -0.04
CA ALA A 262 -20.41 6.53 -0.93
C ALA A 262 -21.23 5.33 -1.39
N GLY A 263 -22.11 4.82 -0.53
CA GLY A 263 -22.83 3.59 -0.77
C GLY A 263 -23.16 2.85 0.50
N ARG A 264 -23.86 1.74 0.36
CA ARG A 264 -24.16 0.85 1.49
C ARG A 264 -24.45 -0.58 1.03
N PHE A 265 -24.11 -1.51 1.89
CA PHE A 265 -24.30 -2.94 1.66
C PHE A 265 -24.82 -3.64 2.91
N THR A 266 -25.39 -4.83 2.74
CA THR A 266 -25.80 -5.74 3.81
C THR A 266 -25.07 -7.06 3.62
N LEU A 267 -24.60 -7.67 4.71
CA LEU A 267 -24.12 -9.04 4.73
C LEU A 267 -25.26 -9.94 5.18
N GLU A 268 -25.60 -10.96 4.39
CA GLU A 268 -26.64 -11.94 4.73
C GLU A 268 -26.04 -13.32 4.72
N PHE A 269 -26.00 -13.97 5.88
CA PHE A 269 -25.45 -15.30 6.06
C PHE A 269 -26.56 -16.34 5.89
N ASP A 270 -26.22 -17.45 5.22
CA ASP A 270 -27.16 -18.55 4.96
C ASP A 270 -27.65 -19.24 6.24
N ASP A 271 -26.90 -19.11 7.34
CA ASP A 271 -27.25 -19.62 8.67
C ASP A 271 -28.23 -18.70 9.43
N GLY A 272 -28.70 -17.62 8.79
CA GLY A 272 -29.71 -16.70 9.30
C GLY A 272 -29.16 -15.43 9.97
N GLY A 273 -27.83 -15.27 10.06
CA GLY A 273 -27.21 -14.02 10.51
C GLY A 273 -27.30 -12.92 9.45
N SER A 274 -27.38 -11.65 9.88
CA SER A 274 -27.25 -10.51 8.96
C SER A 274 -26.58 -9.33 9.64
N LEU A 275 -25.76 -8.61 8.89
CA LEU A 275 -25.10 -7.38 9.31
C LEU A 275 -25.44 -6.24 8.36
N GLY A 276 -25.89 -5.13 8.90
CA GLY A 276 -26.18 -3.92 8.15
C GLY A 276 -27.66 -3.51 8.17
N PRO A 277 -28.05 -2.59 7.27
CA PRO A 277 -27.21 -2.01 6.22
C PRO A 277 -26.02 -1.20 6.78
N VAL A 278 -24.85 -1.39 6.18
CA VAL A 278 -23.57 -0.76 6.53
C VAL A 278 -23.31 0.39 5.57
N ASP A 279 -23.29 1.62 6.08
CA ASP A 279 -22.97 2.80 5.26
C ASP A 279 -21.46 2.92 5.05
N VAL A 280 -21.04 3.00 3.79
CA VAL A 280 -19.64 3.23 3.42
C VAL A 280 -19.33 4.71 3.56
N ARG A 281 -18.27 5.03 4.31
CA ARG A 281 -17.76 6.40 4.44
C ARG A 281 -16.70 6.64 3.36
N THR A 282 -16.62 7.88 2.85
CA THR A 282 -15.53 8.25 1.92
C THR A 282 -14.16 8.05 2.55
N THR A 283 -13.22 7.71 1.69
CA THR A 283 -11.78 7.62 1.94
C THR A 283 -10.99 8.62 1.10
N THR A 284 -11.69 9.62 0.52
CA THR A 284 -11.18 10.69 -0.33
C THR A 284 -10.61 10.29 -1.71
N GLY A 285 -10.65 9.01 -2.08
CA GLY A 285 -10.18 8.53 -3.38
C GLY A 285 -10.49 7.04 -3.60
N HIS A 286 -10.51 6.60 -4.86
CA HIS A 286 -10.67 5.18 -5.21
C HIS A 286 -9.43 4.33 -4.95
N ASN A 287 -8.27 4.97 -4.85
CA ASN A 287 -6.99 4.33 -4.51
C ASN A 287 -6.62 4.53 -3.03
N ASN A 288 -7.52 5.13 -2.23
CA ASN A 288 -7.28 5.34 -0.81
C ASN A 288 -8.13 4.34 -0.03
N PHE A 289 -7.56 3.20 0.35
CA PHE A 289 -8.31 2.16 1.05
C PHE A 289 -8.29 2.39 2.56
N MET A 290 -9.44 2.20 3.21
CA MET A 290 -9.53 2.23 4.68
C MET A 290 -10.44 1.10 5.17
N THR A 291 -10.13 0.57 6.35
CA THR A 291 -11.00 -0.39 7.02
C THR A 291 -12.15 0.32 7.73
N GLN A 292 -13.35 -0.23 7.60
CA GLN A 292 -14.56 0.27 8.24
C GLN A 292 -15.30 -0.89 8.93
N PRO A 293 -15.85 -0.69 10.14
CA PRO A 293 -16.61 -1.73 10.81
C PRO A 293 -17.90 -2.04 10.05
N ALA A 294 -18.18 -3.33 9.89
CA ALA A 294 -19.38 -3.86 9.26
C ALA A 294 -20.31 -4.58 10.25
N GLY A 295 -19.94 -4.65 11.55
CA GLY A 295 -20.77 -5.20 12.62
C GLY A 295 -20.11 -6.38 13.34
N GLU A 296 -20.89 -7.10 14.13
CA GLU A 296 -20.43 -8.29 14.85
C GLU A 296 -21.40 -9.46 14.62
N ILE A 297 -20.85 -10.65 14.39
CA ILE A 297 -21.61 -11.88 14.19
C ILE A 297 -21.06 -13.04 15.02
N VAL A 298 -21.91 -14.00 15.37
CA VAL A 298 -21.52 -15.22 16.06
C VAL A 298 -21.46 -16.35 15.03
N LEU A 299 -20.30 -16.99 14.90
CA LEU A 299 -20.09 -18.07 13.94
C LEU A 299 -19.63 -19.35 14.66
N ASP A 300 -20.17 -20.48 14.21
CA ASP A 300 -19.69 -21.81 14.60
C ASP A 300 -18.43 -22.20 13.81
N ARG A 301 -17.74 -23.26 14.24
CA ARG A 301 -16.69 -23.87 13.44
C ARG A 301 -17.31 -24.47 12.18
N GLY A 302 -16.77 -24.13 11.02
CA GLY A 302 -17.21 -24.64 9.72
C GLY A 302 -17.13 -23.60 8.62
N THR A 303 -17.55 -23.99 7.43
CA THR A 303 -17.69 -23.10 6.27
C THR A 303 -19.04 -22.39 6.37
N HIS A 304 -19.01 -21.07 6.33
CA HIS A 304 -20.20 -20.21 6.32
C HIS A 304 -20.31 -19.53 4.98
N HIS A 305 -21.49 -19.61 4.36
CA HIS A 305 -21.78 -18.87 3.15
C HIS A 305 -22.53 -17.60 3.49
N PHE A 306 -22.17 -16.50 2.82
CA PHE A 306 -22.85 -15.23 2.98
C PHE A 306 -22.87 -14.46 1.66
N THR A 307 -23.81 -13.53 1.56
CA THR A 307 -23.98 -12.67 0.39
C THR A 307 -23.80 -11.22 0.81
N VAL A 308 -22.95 -10.50 0.09
CA VAL A 308 -22.90 -9.03 0.10
C VAL A 308 -24.01 -8.55 -0.84
N ARG A 309 -25.03 -7.89 -0.29
CA ARG A 309 -26.13 -7.28 -1.05
C ARG A 309 -25.98 -5.78 -1.10
N ILE A 310 -26.07 -5.23 -2.30
CA ILE A 310 -25.93 -3.79 -2.54
C ILE A 310 -27.31 -3.16 -2.52
N ASP A 311 -27.51 -2.15 -1.67
CA ASP A 311 -28.81 -1.49 -1.53
C ASP A 311 -29.25 -0.90 -2.88
N PRO A 312 -30.42 -1.32 -3.42
CA PRO A 312 -30.89 -0.91 -4.74
C PRO A 312 -31.32 0.55 -4.83
N ASP A 313 -31.67 1.16 -3.69
CA ASP A 313 -32.21 2.52 -3.64
C ASP A 313 -31.15 3.55 -3.21
N ALA A 314 -29.96 3.10 -2.84
CA ALA A 314 -28.86 3.98 -2.44
C ALA A 314 -27.99 4.41 -3.63
N TYR A 315 -27.38 5.60 -3.52
CA TYR A 315 -26.27 5.96 -4.39
C TYR A 315 -25.08 5.03 -4.11
N GLN A 316 -24.58 4.34 -5.14
CA GLN A 316 -23.46 3.39 -5.02
C GLN A 316 -22.26 3.85 -5.83
N ASN A 317 -21.16 4.12 -5.14
CA ASN A 317 -19.87 4.45 -5.72
C ASN A 317 -18.75 4.22 -4.68
N PHE A 318 -18.48 2.95 -4.42
CA PHE A 318 -17.36 2.50 -3.60
C PHE A 318 -16.74 1.24 -4.22
N ASN A 319 -15.49 0.97 -3.86
CA ASN A 319 -14.85 -0.31 -4.15
C ASN A 319 -14.76 -1.13 -2.87
N LEU A 320 -14.85 -2.45 -3.00
CA LEU A 320 -14.63 -3.42 -1.92
C LEU A 320 -13.38 -4.23 -2.23
N ASP A 321 -12.41 -4.21 -1.33
CA ASP A 321 -11.14 -4.93 -1.43
C ASP A 321 -11.24 -6.28 -0.71
N TRP A 322 -11.56 -6.27 0.58
CA TRP A 322 -11.83 -7.50 1.32
C TRP A 322 -12.75 -7.30 2.52
N LEU A 323 -13.26 -8.41 3.01
CA LEU A 323 -13.90 -8.54 4.32
C LEU A 323 -13.00 -9.34 5.26
N GLU A 324 -12.89 -8.88 6.49
CA GLU A 324 -12.13 -9.57 7.53
C GLU A 324 -13.00 -9.80 8.76
N LEU A 325 -12.99 -11.04 9.23
CA LEU A 325 -13.68 -11.48 10.43
C LEU A 325 -12.63 -11.76 11.50
N THR A 326 -12.55 -10.90 12.50
CA THR A 326 -11.62 -11.04 13.63
C THR A 326 -12.35 -11.49 14.88
N ARG A 327 -11.93 -12.62 15.45
CA ARG A 327 -12.54 -13.19 16.66
C ARG A 327 -12.28 -12.30 17.87
N ILE A 328 -13.34 -11.79 18.48
CA ILE A 328 -13.28 -10.90 19.65
C ILE A 328 -13.70 -11.58 20.95
N GLY A 329 -14.20 -12.82 20.90
CA GLY A 329 -14.57 -13.54 22.10
C GLY A 329 -15.14 -14.92 21.84
N SER A 330 -15.46 -15.63 22.93
CA SER A 330 -16.40 -16.75 22.87
C SER A 330 -17.79 -16.27 22.44
N ARG A 331 -18.70 -17.22 22.18
CA ARG A 331 -20.12 -16.93 21.98
C ARG A 331 -20.67 -16.04 23.10
#